data_AF-A0A2J6H803-F1
#
_entry.id   AF-A0A2J6H803-F1
#
_cell.length_a   1.000
_cell.length_b   1.000
_cell.length_c   1.000
_cell.angle_alpha   90.00
_cell.angle_beta   90.00
_cell.angle_gamma   90.00
#
_symmetry.space_group_name_H-M   'P 1'
#
loop_
_entity.id
_entity.type
_entity.pdbx_description
1 polymer ?
#
loop_
_entity_poly.entity_id
_entity_poly.type
_entity_poly.pdbx_seq_one_letter_code
_entity_poly.pdbx_strand_id
1 'polypeptide(L)' 'SIFAWTRGLEFRGKLDNNQELIDFCHTLEQVCIETVESGKMTKDLAITIKPKVEHGTDYLYTEEFLEAIDENLKKKLGK' A
#
# COMPACT_ATOMS: atom_id res chain seq x y z
N SER A 1 1.31 0.52 9.15
CA SER A 1 2.68 1.07 9.30
C SER A 1 3.14 1.92 8.13
N ILE A 2 2.82 1.58 6.87
CA ILE A 2 3.23 2.36 5.68
C ILE A 2 2.78 3.82 5.75
N PHE A 3 1.51 4.07 6.12
CA PHE A 3 0.97 5.43 6.23
C PHE A 3 1.67 6.31 7.27
N ALA A 4 2.30 5.74 8.30
CA ALA A 4 3.09 6.53 9.24
C ALA A 4 4.35 7.09 8.57
N TRP A 5 5.00 6.28 7.72
CA TRP A 5 6.17 6.69 6.96
C TRP A 5 5.82 7.72 5.89
N THR A 6 4.80 7.46 5.08
CA THR A 6 4.39 8.40 4.01
C THR A 6 3.98 9.75 4.57
N ARG A 7 3.29 9.80 5.72
CA ARG A 7 2.92 11.07 6.34
C ARG A 7 4.10 11.82 6.96
N GLY A 8 5.05 11.10 7.56
CA GLY A 8 6.31 11.71 8.01
C GLY A 8 7.15 12.28 6.86
N LEU A 9 7.28 11.52 5.78
CA LEU A 9 8.02 11.92 4.58
C LEU A 9 7.32 13.05 3.81
N GLU A 10 6.00 13.02 3.68
CA GLU A 10 5.21 14.10 3.07
C GLU A 10 5.41 15.40 3.84
N PHE A 11 5.38 15.37 5.16
CA PHE A 11 5.63 16.56 5.99
C PHE A 11 7.05 17.09 5.78
N ARG A 12 8.06 16.22 5.73
CA ARG A 12 9.44 16.60 5.40
C ARG A 12 9.52 17.23 4.00
N GLY A 13 8.87 16.63 3.01
CA GLY A 13 8.80 17.15 1.65
C GLY A 13 8.19 18.55 1.57
N LYS A 14 7.14 18.83 2.35
CA LYS A 14 6.55 20.18 2.47
C LYS A 14 7.54 21.19 3.05
N LEU A 15 8.30 20.82 4.07
CA LEU A 15 9.31 21.71 4.68
C LEU A 15 10.49 21.99 3.73
N ASP A 16 10.81 21.04 2.85
CA ASP A 16 11.93 21.14 1.91
C ASP A 16 11.53 21.70 0.53
N ASN A 17 10.24 21.99 0.30
CA ASN A 17 9.68 22.25 -1.04
C ASN A 17 10.04 21.15 -2.06
N ASN A 18 10.07 19.90 -1.62
CA ASN A 18 10.38 18.73 -2.44
C ASN A 18 9.08 18.06 -2.92
N GLN A 19 8.61 18.49 -4.09
CA GLN A 19 7.37 17.96 -4.68
C GLN A 19 7.50 16.48 -5.08
N GLU A 20 8.67 16.05 -5.59
CA GLU A 20 8.90 14.66 -5.97
C GLU A 20 8.71 13.68 -4.80
N LEU A 21 9.16 14.08 -3.60
CA LEU A 21 8.95 13.28 -2.38
C LEU A 21 7.48 13.25 -1.96
N ILE A 22 6.77 14.37 -2.08
CA ILE A 22 5.33 14.45 -1.78
C ILE A 22 4.55 13.53 -2.74
N ASP A 23 4.83 13.62 -4.04
CA ASP A 23 4.18 12.82 -5.07
C ASP A 23 4.46 11.33 -4.89
N PHE A 24 5.68 10.96 -4.50
CA PHE A 24 6.03 9.58 -4.14
C PHE A 24 5.18 9.07 -2.97
N CYS A 25 5.02 9.88 -1.91
CA CYS A 25 4.22 9.50 -0.75
C CYS A 25 2.75 9.28 -1.11
N HIS A 26 2.16 10.19 -1.89
CA HIS A 26 0.78 10.04 -2.36
C HIS A 26 0.62 8.84 -3.29
N THR A 27 1.60 8.58 -4.15
CA THR A 27 1.62 7.40 -5.03
C THR A 27 1.62 6.10 -4.22
N LEU A 28 2.48 6.00 -3.20
CA LEU A 28 2.57 4.81 -2.34
C LEU A 28 1.29 4.58 -1.54
N GLU A 29 0.67 5.63 -1.00
CA GLU A 29 -0.61 5.51 -0.32
C GLU A 29 -1.72 5.04 -1.26
N GLN A 30 -1.78 5.60 -2.47
CA GLN A 30 -2.75 5.20 -3.48
C GLN A 30 -2.55 3.74 -3.89
N VAL A 31 -1.30 3.27 -4.04
CA VAL A 31 -0.99 1.86 -4.33
C VAL A 31 -1.48 0.93 -3.22
N CYS A 32 -1.36 1.32 -1.95
CA CYS A 32 -1.87 0.51 -0.84
C CYS A 32 -3.39 0.34 -0.94
N ILE A 33 -4.11 1.43 -1.24
CA ILE A 33 -5.58 1.43 -1.40
C ILE A 33 -5.98 0.54 -2.58
N GLU A 34 -5.41 0.79 -3.76
CA GLU A 34 -5.70 0.03 -4.99
C GLU A 34 -5.39 -1.46 -4.85
N THR A 35 -4.33 -1.80 -4.09
CA THR A 35 -3.98 -3.21 -3.84
C THR A 35 -5.08 -3.91 -3.05
N VAL A 36 -5.60 -3.29 -1.98
CA VAL A 36 -6.73 -3.82 -1.21
C VAL A 36 -8.01 -3.88 -2.05
N GLU A 37 -8.32 -2.83 -2.79
CA GLU A 37 -9.50 -2.77 -3.66
C GLU A 37 -9.46 -3.82 -4.80
N SER A 38 -8.27 -4.23 -5.24
CA SER A 38 -8.07 -5.32 -6.19
C SER A 38 -8.29 -6.72 -5.61
N GLY A 39 -8.59 -6.83 -4.32
CA GLY A 39 -8.80 -8.09 -3.60
C GLY A 39 -7.54 -8.67 -2.94
N LYS A 40 -6.38 -8.04 -3.10
CA LYS A 40 -5.15 -8.44 -2.42
C LYS A 40 -5.06 -7.71 -1.08
N MET A 41 -5.34 -8.41 0.02
CA MET A 41 -5.36 -7.82 1.36
C MET A 41 -4.88 -8.79 2.43
N THR A 42 -4.62 -8.29 3.63
CA THR A 42 -4.28 -9.13 4.79
C THR A 42 -5.52 -9.73 5.45
N LYS A 43 -5.31 -10.78 6.25
CA LYS A 43 -6.39 -11.60 6.83
C LYS A 43 -7.40 -10.80 7.65
N ASP A 44 -6.94 -9.80 8.38
CA ASP A 44 -7.77 -8.91 9.19
C ASP A 44 -8.81 -8.17 8.35
N LEU A 45 -8.41 -7.63 7.19
CA LEU A 45 -9.34 -6.98 6.25
C LEU A 45 -10.30 -7.99 5.60
N ALA A 46 -9.80 -9.15 5.19
CA ALA A 46 -10.63 -10.17 4.56
C ALA A 46 -11.77 -10.66 5.47
N ILE A 47 -11.52 -10.78 6.78
CA ILE A 47 -12.53 -11.19 7.77
C ILE A 47 -13.67 -10.16 7.89
N THR A 48 -13.40 -8.88 7.64
CA THR A 48 -14.44 -7.84 7.63
C THR A 48 -15.42 -8.00 6.46
N ILE A 49 -14.99 -8.67 5.39
CA ILE A 49 -15.80 -8.90 4.18
C ILE A 49 -16.61 -10.18 4.33
N LYS A 50 -16.01 -11.26 4.84
CA LYS A 50 -16.71 -12.55 5.05
C LYS A 50 -16.15 -13.35 6.24
N PRO A 51 -16.98 -14.18 6.90
CA PRO A 51 -16.60 -14.86 8.14
C PRO A 51 -15.63 -16.03 7.98
N LYS A 52 -15.52 -16.61 6.78
CA LYS A 52 -14.58 -17.70 6.46
C LYS A 52 -13.66 -17.24 5.35
N VAL A 53 -12.36 -17.22 5.61
CA VAL A 53 -11.33 -16.73 4.70
C VAL A 53 -10.23 -17.76 4.49
N GLU A 54 -9.75 -17.87 3.26
CA GLU A 54 -8.72 -18.81 2.84
C GLU A 54 -7.50 -18.06 2.30
N HIS A 55 -6.30 -18.51 2.70
CA HIS A 55 -5.03 -17.95 2.21
C HIS A 55 -4.91 -18.15 0.70
N GLY A 56 -4.35 -17.17 0.00
CA GLY A 56 -4.15 -17.19 -1.45
C GLY A 56 -5.40 -16.93 -2.29
N THR A 57 -6.59 -17.00 -1.69
CA THR A 57 -7.87 -16.65 -2.35
C THR A 57 -8.44 -15.35 -1.79
N ASP A 58 -8.50 -15.22 -0.47
CA ASP A 58 -9.15 -14.10 0.22
C ASP A 58 -8.17 -13.16 0.90
N TYR A 59 -7.00 -13.68 1.26
CA TYR A 59 -5.96 -12.90 1.93
C TYR A 59 -4.56 -13.41 1.61
N LEU A 60 -3.59 -12.53 1.84
CA LEU A 60 -2.17 -12.76 1.72
C LEU A 60 -1.49 -12.69 3.10
N TYR A 61 -0.37 -13.40 3.26
CA TYR A 61 0.53 -13.18 4.38
C TYR A 61 1.25 -11.84 4.24
N THR A 62 1.87 -11.38 5.32
CA THR A 62 2.52 -10.06 5.38
C THR A 62 3.51 -9.84 4.24
N GLU A 63 4.41 -10.79 3.98
CA GLU A 63 5.43 -10.65 2.93
C GLU A 63 4.81 -10.62 1.54
N GLU A 64 3.85 -11.50 1.25
CA GLU A 64 3.14 -11.54 -0.04
C GLU A 64 2.34 -10.25 -0.30
N PHE A 65 1.76 -9.66 0.75
CA PHE A 65 1.07 -8.37 0.65
C PHE A 65 2.06 -7.22 0.41
N LEU A 66 3.22 -7.24 1.08
CA LEU A 66 4.28 -6.27 0.85
C LEU A 66 4.88 -6.39 -0.57
N GLU A 67 5.07 -7.60 -1.08
CA GLU A 67 5.48 -7.86 -2.46
C GLU A 67 4.45 -7.32 -3.45
N ALA A 68 3.15 -7.56 -3.21
CA ALA A 68 2.09 -7.01 -4.07
C ALA A 68 2.11 -5.47 -4.11
N ILE A 69 2.36 -4.82 -2.98
CA ILE A 69 2.53 -3.36 -2.91
C ILE A 69 3.77 -2.91 -3.69
N ASP A 70 4.91 -3.58 -3.52
CA ASP A 70 6.16 -3.26 -4.22
C ASP A 70 6.02 -3.40 -5.75
N GLU A 71 5.42 -4.49 -6.23
CA GLU A 71 5.14 -4.70 -7.65
C GLU A 71 4.25 -3.59 -8.23
N ASN A 72 3.17 -3.24 -7.52
CA ASN A 72 2.23 -2.22 -7.96
C ASN A 72 2.87 -0.82 -7.92
N LEU A 73 3.73 -0.55 -6.93
CA LEU A 73 4.48 0.70 -6.83
C LEU A 73 5.46 0.85 -8.00
N LYS A 74 6.24 -0.18 -8.31
CA LYS A 74 7.18 -0.18 -9.45
C LYS A 74 6.46 0.12 -10.77
N LYS A 75 5.36 -0.58 -11.03
CA LYS A 75 4.50 -0.34 -12.21
C LYS A 75 4.03 1.12 -12.28
N LYS A 76 3.57 1.69 -11.17
CA LYS A 76 3.04 3.06 -11.14
C LYS A 76 4.12 4.14 -11.30
N LEU A 77 5.34 3.85 -10.84
CA LEU A 77 6.51 4.71 -11.03
C LEU A 77 7.21 4.49 -12.38
N GLY A 78 6.75 3.57 -13.22
CA GLY A 78 7.37 3.23 -14.50
C GLY A 78 8.74 2.56 -14.36
N LYS A 79 8.95 1.79 -13.29
CA LYS A 79 10.19 1.05 -12.99
C LYS A 79 10.01 -0.46 -13.11
#